data_AF-A0A1W9TQP1-F1
#
_entry.id   AF-A0A1W9TQP1-F1
#
_cell.length_a   1.000
_cell.length_b   1.000
_cell.length_c   1.000
_cell.angle_alpha   90.00
_cell.angle_beta   90.00
_cell.angle_gamma   90.00
#
_symmetry.space_group_name_H-M   'P 1'
#
loop_
_entity.id
_entity.type
_entity.pdbx_description
1 polymer ?
#
loop_
_entity_poly.entity_id
_entity_poly.type
_entity_poly.pdbx_seq_one_letter_code
_entity_poly.pdbx_strand_id
1 'polypeptide(L)'
;MSDKKTVLLIFIGVLSTIMAFLNIKYDSFIFIAYITVALISFVGLWEDIKNVWYHKSAHIVVGGIVSLLLGVYELLKYLFGWLAVYTSGGDIPEFKITIYLFSLLMLYVFINETKYLKKFGENK
;
A
#
# COMPACT_ATOMS: atom_id res chain seq x y z
N MET A 1 -3.78 22.32 5.57
CA MET A 1 -4.32 20.97 5.31
C MET A 1 -3.65 20.29 4.10
N SER A 2 -3.14 21.05 3.12
CA SER A 2 -2.28 20.55 2.03
C SER A 2 -1.00 19.87 2.57
N ASP A 3 -0.31 20.51 3.50
CA ASP A 3 1.05 20.10 3.89
C ASP A 3 1.12 18.74 4.59
N LYS A 4 0.15 18.42 5.46
CA LYS A 4 0.09 17.10 6.12
C LYS A 4 -0.09 15.96 5.12
N LYS A 5 -0.89 16.18 4.07
CA LYS A 5 -1.12 15.19 3.02
C LYS A 5 0.09 15.04 2.10
N THR A 6 0.76 16.16 1.80
CA THR A 6 2.05 16.14 1.09
C THR A 6 3.07 15.29 1.86
N VAL A 7 3.23 15.53 3.16
CA VAL A 7 4.14 14.74 4.00
C VAL A 7 3.76 13.26 4.01
N LEU A 8 2.46 12.94 4.12
CA LEU A 8 1.98 11.57 4.10
C LEU A 8 2.25 10.88 2.75
N LEU A 9 2.01 11.55 1.63
CA LEU A 9 2.32 11.03 0.30
C LEU A 9 3.82 10.80 0.10
N ILE A 10 4.67 11.72 0.55
CA ILE A 10 6.13 11.54 0.54
C ILE A 10 6.51 10.32 1.39
N PHE A 11 5.94 10.18 2.58
CA PHE A 11 6.20 9.06 3.47
C PHE A 11 5.80 7.71 2.82
N ILE A 12 4.60 7.62 2.24
CA ILE A 12 4.14 6.41 1.55
C ILE A 12 5.04 6.12 0.34
N GLY A 13 5.39 7.14 -0.45
CA GLY A 13 6.25 7.00 -1.63
C GLY A 13 7.66 6.49 -1.30
N VAL A 14 8.31 7.08 -0.29
CA VAL A 14 9.64 6.64 0.17
C VAL A 14 9.57 5.24 0.75
N LEU A 15 8.61 4.97 1.65
CA LEU A 15 8.49 3.67 2.30
C LEU A 15 8.21 2.55 1.29
N SER A 16 7.32 2.78 0.33
CA SER A 16 7.03 1.81 -0.74
C SER A 16 8.22 1.61 -1.68
N THR A 17 9.01 2.65 -1.96
CA THR A 17 10.27 2.50 -2.73
C THR A 17 11.28 1.62 -1.99
N ILE A 18 11.45 1.81 -0.68
CA ILE A 18 12.30 0.96 0.16
C ILE A 18 11.79 -0.49 0.13
N MET A 19 10.49 -0.70 0.31
CA MET A 19 9.89 -2.03 0.28
C MET A 19 10.03 -2.71 -1.09
N ALA A 20 9.92 -1.96 -2.19
CA ALA A 20 10.21 -2.48 -3.53
C ALA A 20 11.64 -3.00 -3.62
N PHE A 21 12.62 -2.18 -3.22
CA PHE A 21 14.03 -2.57 -3.26
C PHE A 21 14.31 -3.85 -2.45
N LEU A 22 13.74 -3.96 -1.24
CA LEU A 22 13.90 -5.14 -0.39
C LEU A 22 13.27 -6.41 -0.97
N ASN A 23 12.25 -6.29 -1.82
CA ASN A 23 11.50 -7.42 -2.37
C ASN A 23 11.81 -7.74 -3.84
N ILE A 24 12.78 -7.04 -4.46
CA ILE A 24 13.11 -7.23 -5.88
C ILE A 24 13.49 -8.66 -6.25
N LYS A 25 14.14 -9.40 -5.34
CA LYS A 25 14.53 -10.80 -5.52
C LYS A 25 13.52 -11.79 -4.94
N TYR A 26 12.52 -11.31 -4.19
CA TYR A 26 11.60 -12.17 -3.48
C TYR A 26 10.42 -12.60 -4.37
N ASP A 27 9.72 -11.61 -4.94
CA ASP A 27 8.53 -11.86 -5.74
C ASP A 27 8.27 -10.66 -6.67
N SER A 28 8.22 -10.91 -7.98
CA SER A 28 8.07 -9.86 -8.98
C SER A 28 6.72 -9.15 -8.88
N PHE A 29 5.65 -9.83 -8.49
CA PHE A 29 4.34 -9.21 -8.30
C PHE A 29 4.37 -8.22 -7.13
N ILE A 30 4.94 -8.64 -5.99
CA ILE A 30 5.09 -7.80 -4.79
C ILE A 30 5.98 -6.60 -5.09
N PHE A 31 7.09 -6.80 -5.79
CA PHE A 31 7.98 -5.73 -6.24
C PHE A 31 7.23 -4.69 -7.09
N ILE A 32 6.52 -5.13 -8.13
CA ILE A 32 5.77 -4.24 -9.03
C ILE A 32 4.65 -3.51 -8.27
N ALA A 33 3.97 -4.19 -7.36
CA ALA A 33 2.93 -3.59 -6.54
C ALA A 33 3.49 -2.46 -5.64
N TYR A 34 4.65 -2.65 -5.01
CA TYR A 34 5.31 -1.59 -4.25
C TYR A 34 5.74 -0.40 -5.13
N ILE A 35 6.31 -0.66 -6.31
CA ILE A 35 6.64 0.39 -7.28
C ILE A 35 5.37 1.16 -7.69
N THR A 36 4.26 0.46 -7.91
CA THR A 36 2.97 1.08 -8.25
C THR A 36 2.49 2.00 -7.14
N VAL A 37 2.56 1.57 -5.87
CA VAL A 37 2.22 2.42 -4.71
C VAL A 37 3.13 3.65 -4.63
N ALA A 38 4.43 3.49 -4.92
CA ALA A 38 5.37 4.61 -4.94
C ALA A 38 5.00 5.64 -6.01
N LEU A 39 4.73 5.18 -7.23
CA LEU A 39 4.31 6.04 -8.35
C LEU A 39 2.99 6.74 -8.07
N ILE A 40 1.98 6.03 -7.55
CA ILE A 40 0.70 6.63 -7.13
C ILE A 40 0.96 7.77 -6.13
N SER A 41 1.86 7.55 -5.17
CA SER A 41 2.15 8.54 -4.13
C SER A 41 2.86 9.77 -4.69
N PHE A 42 3.88 9.58 -5.54
CA PHE A 42 4.62 10.69 -6.14
C PHE A 42 3.79 11.48 -7.16
N VAL A 43 2.96 10.80 -7.96
CA VAL A 43 2.02 11.48 -8.87
C VAL A 43 1.01 12.32 -8.07
N GLY A 44 0.59 11.86 -6.90
CA GLY A 44 -0.29 12.62 -6.01
C GLY A 44 0.32 13.91 -5.45
N LEU A 45 1.64 14.13 -5.60
CA LEU A 45 2.30 15.39 -5.23
C LEU A 45 2.19 16.47 -6.32
N TRP A 46 1.77 16.12 -7.53
CA TRP A 46 1.69 17.06 -8.64
C TRP A 46 0.58 18.09 -8.41
N GLU A 47 0.93 19.37 -8.28
CA GLU A 47 0.00 20.42 -7.85
C GLU A 47 -0.82 21.08 -8.98
N ASP A 48 -0.50 20.82 -10.25
CA ASP A 48 -1.20 21.45 -11.39
C ASP A 48 -2.66 21.01 -11.57
N ILE A 49 -3.16 20.05 -10.81
CA ILE A 49 -4.58 19.67 -10.82
C ILE A 49 -5.38 20.65 -9.93
N LYS A 50 -5.43 21.92 -10.36
CA LYS A 50 -5.96 23.06 -9.58
C LYS A 50 -7.42 22.97 -9.13
N ASN A 51 -8.19 21.97 -9.56
CA ASN A 51 -9.65 21.92 -9.33
C ASN A 51 -10.17 20.73 -8.52
N VAL A 52 -9.32 19.84 -8.02
CA VAL A 52 -9.79 18.65 -7.29
C VAL A 52 -9.29 18.67 -5.86
N TRP A 53 -10.10 19.20 -4.94
CA TRP A 53 -9.77 19.33 -3.51
C TRP A 53 -9.44 17.98 -2.83
N TYR A 54 -9.92 16.87 -3.39
CA TYR A 54 -9.69 15.51 -2.90
C TYR A 54 -8.56 14.77 -3.64
N HIS A 55 -7.83 15.41 -4.57
CA HIS A 55 -6.81 14.76 -5.41
C HIS A 55 -5.78 13.99 -4.57
N LYS A 56 -5.09 14.66 -3.63
CA LYS A 56 -4.11 14.05 -2.73
C LYS A 56 -4.72 12.87 -1.93
N SER A 57 -5.97 13.03 -1.46
CA SER A 57 -6.70 11.98 -0.75
C SER A 57 -7.00 10.77 -1.62
N ALA A 58 -7.37 10.97 -2.89
CA ALA A 58 -7.62 9.88 -3.82
C ALA A 58 -6.34 9.04 -4.02
N HIS A 59 -5.19 9.67 -4.19
CA HIS A 59 -3.91 8.97 -4.30
C HIS A 59 -3.56 8.18 -3.03
N ILE A 60 -3.80 8.75 -1.84
CA ILE A 60 -3.62 8.05 -0.56
C ILE A 60 -4.54 6.81 -0.49
N VAL A 61 -5.82 6.97 -0.83
CA VAL A 61 -6.82 5.90 -0.79
C VAL A 61 -6.48 4.78 -1.78
N VAL A 62 -6.18 5.13 -3.04
CA VAL A 62 -5.82 4.15 -4.07
C VAL A 62 -4.53 3.42 -3.71
N GLY A 63 -3.50 4.14 -3.23
CA GLY A 63 -2.28 3.52 -2.71
C GLY A 63 -2.55 2.58 -1.54
N GLY A 64 -3.48 2.93 -0.65
CA GLY A 64 -3.96 2.07 0.43
C GLY A 64 -4.59 0.78 -0.09
N ILE A 65 -5.50 0.86 -1.06
CA ILE A 65 -6.16 -0.31 -1.65
C ILE A 65 -5.13 -1.28 -2.26
N VAL A 66 -4.20 -0.78 -3.08
CA VAL A 66 -3.16 -1.61 -3.69
C VAL A 66 -2.30 -2.29 -2.61
N SER A 67 -1.96 -1.56 -1.55
CA SER A 67 -1.18 -2.10 -0.43
C SER A 67 -1.93 -3.19 0.36
N LEU A 68 -3.25 -3.07 0.50
CA LEU A 68 -4.08 -4.12 1.12
C LEU A 68 -4.13 -5.38 0.26
N LEU A 69 -4.29 -5.22 -1.06
CA LEU A 69 -4.26 -6.34 -2.00
C LEU A 69 -2.92 -7.07 -1.95
N LEU A 70 -1.81 -6.34 -1.78
CA LEU A 70 -0.48 -6.91 -1.58
C LEU A 70 -0.43 -7.76 -0.29
N GLY A 71 -0.95 -7.26 0.83
CA GLY A 71 -1.02 -8.02 2.08
C GLY A 71 -1.90 -9.28 1.98
N VAL A 72 -3.02 -9.20 1.27
CA VAL A 72 -3.89 -10.37 1.01
C VAL A 72 -3.19 -11.38 0.11
N TYR A 73 -2.50 -10.92 -0.94
CA TYR A 73 -1.72 -11.80 -1.81
C TYR A 73 -0.66 -12.58 -1.03
N GLU A 74 0.12 -11.89 -0.19
CA GLU A 74 1.16 -12.52 0.63
C GLU A 74 0.55 -13.51 1.64
N LEU A 75 -0.60 -13.17 2.24
CA LEU A 75 -1.33 -14.08 3.12
C LEU A 75 -1.77 -15.35 2.39
N LEU A 76 -2.36 -15.21 1.21
CA LEU A 76 -2.80 -16.36 0.40
C LEU A 76 -1.61 -17.22 -0.01
N LYS A 77 -0.51 -16.61 -0.45
CA LYS A 77 0.73 -17.31 -0.79
C LYS A 77 1.27 -18.10 0.40
N TYR A 78 1.26 -17.50 1.59
CA TYR A 78 1.69 -18.17 2.83
C TYR A 78 0.78 -19.36 3.20
N LEU A 79 -0.54 -19.20 3.11
CA LEU A 79 -1.51 -20.27 3.39
C LEU A 79 -1.40 -21.42 2.38
N PHE A 80 -1.25 -21.11 1.09
CA PHE A 80 -1.06 -22.14 0.05
C PHE A 80 0.29 -22.84 0.18
N GLY A 81 1.33 -22.14 0.65
CA GLY A 81 2.60 -22.77 0.99
C GLY A 81 2.43 -23.85 2.07
N TRP A 82 1.67 -23.58 3.13
CA TRP A 82 1.37 -24.57 4.16
C TRP A 82 0.57 -25.76 3.63
N LEU A 83 -0.36 -25.52 2.72
CA LEU A 83 -1.08 -26.61 2.06
C LEU A 83 -0.11 -27.53 1.29
N ALA A 84 0.84 -26.95 0.55
CA ALA A 84 1.85 -27.71 -0.20
C ALA A 84 2.81 -28.51 0.70
N VAL A 85 3.15 -27.98 1.89
CA VAL A 85 3.91 -28.74 2.91
C VAL A 85 3.13 -29.98 3.31
N TYR A 86 1.83 -29.82 3.61
CA TYR A 86 0.99 -30.91 4.08
C TYR A 86 0.72 -31.97 2.99
N THR A 87 0.57 -31.57 1.73
CA THR A 87 0.17 -32.48 0.63
C THR A 87 1.34 -33.12 -0.10
N SER A 88 2.49 -32.45 -0.17
CA SER A 88 3.60 -32.88 -1.03
C SER A 88 4.98 -32.81 -0.36
N GLY A 89 5.04 -32.53 0.95
CA GLY A 89 6.32 -32.41 1.67
C GLY A 89 7.18 -31.26 1.16
N GLY A 90 6.55 -30.18 0.69
CA GLY A 90 7.26 -28.97 0.26
C GLY A 90 7.95 -28.25 1.42
N ASP A 91 8.74 -27.23 1.10
CA ASP A 91 9.43 -26.41 2.09
C ASP A 91 8.45 -25.54 2.89
N ILE A 92 8.79 -25.26 4.15
CA ILE A 92 8.01 -24.37 5.02
C ILE A 92 7.98 -22.97 4.40
N PRO A 93 6.79 -22.38 4.17
CA PRO A 93 6.70 -21.05 3.58
C PRO A 93 7.31 -19.99 4.51
N GLU A 94 8.09 -19.07 3.94
CA GLU A 94 8.66 -17.95 4.68
C GLU A 94 7.57 -16.93 5.07
N PHE A 95 7.57 -16.48 6.32
CA PHE A 95 6.64 -15.44 6.80
C PHE A 95 7.26 -14.04 6.66
N LYS A 96 6.87 -13.28 5.63
CA LYS A 96 7.39 -11.92 5.39
C LYS A 96 6.74 -10.88 6.28
N ILE A 97 7.19 -10.79 7.54
CA ILE A 97 6.64 -9.86 8.54
C ILE A 97 6.59 -8.39 8.07
N THR A 98 7.60 -7.93 7.31
CA THR A 98 7.69 -6.56 6.83
C THR A 98 6.55 -6.21 5.87
N ILE A 99 6.10 -7.16 5.06
CA ILE A 99 4.99 -6.99 4.11
C ILE A 99 3.67 -6.81 4.87
N TYR A 100 3.44 -7.63 5.89
CA TYR A 100 2.25 -7.53 6.74
C TYR A 100 2.21 -6.22 7.54
N LEU A 101 3.34 -5.81 8.12
CA LEU A 101 3.43 -4.54 8.84
C LEU A 101 3.15 -3.35 7.93
N PHE A 102 3.70 -3.34 6.71
CA PHE A 102 3.39 -2.32 5.73
C PHE A 102 1.90 -2.30 5.37
N SER A 103 1.30 -3.47 5.15
CA SER A 103 -0.12 -3.59 4.79
C SER A 103 -1.04 -3.09 5.90
N LEU A 104 -0.72 -3.39 7.17
CA LEU A 104 -1.46 -2.88 8.34
C LEU A 104 -1.30 -1.37 8.51
N LEU A 105 -0.10 -0.83 8.31
CA LEU A 105 0.13 0.61 8.31
C LEU A 105 -0.73 1.29 7.22
N MET A 106 -0.76 0.72 6.02
CA MET A 106 -1.56 1.26 4.92
C MET A 106 -3.07 1.10 5.16
N LEU A 107 -3.51 0.06 5.86
CA LEU A 107 -4.89 -0.08 6.33
C LEU A 107 -5.27 1.09 7.25
N TYR A 108 -4.41 1.40 8.23
CA TYR A 108 -4.63 2.50 9.16
C TYR A 108 -4.73 3.84 8.42
N VAL A 109 -3.81 4.10 7.48
CA VAL A 109 -3.83 5.29 6.62
C VAL A 109 -5.13 5.37 5.80
N PHE A 110 -5.50 4.27 5.14
CA PHE A 110 -6.73 4.17 4.33
C PHE A 110 -7.99 4.47 5.14
N ILE A 111 -8.13 3.87 6.33
CA ILE A 111 -9.29 4.08 7.20
C ILE A 111 -9.38 5.55 7.62
N ASN A 112 -8.26 6.15 8.03
CA ASN A 112 -8.23 7.54 8.47
C ASN A 112 -8.57 8.51 7.34
N GLU A 113 -8.02 8.29 6.15
CA GLU A 113 -8.29 9.16 5.00
C GLU A 113 -9.74 9.02 4.52
N THR A 114 -10.30 7.80 4.54
CA THR A 114 -11.70 7.55 4.20
C THR A 114 -12.65 8.24 5.19
N LYS A 115 -12.36 8.17 6.50
CA LYS A 115 -13.12 8.89 7.53
C LYS A 115 -13.04 10.41 7.34
N TYR A 116 -11.85 10.93 7.02
CA TYR A 116 -11.66 12.34 6.70
C TYR A 116 -12.52 12.77 5.51
N LEU A 117 -12.49 12.00 4.41
CA LEU A 117 -13.26 12.28 3.20
C LEU A 117 -14.76 12.26 3.47
N LYS A 118 -15.25 11.26 4.23
CA LYS A 118 -16.66 11.18 4.63
C LYS A 118 -17.09 12.42 5.40
N LYS A 119 -16.36 12.80 6.45
CA LYS A 119 -16.66 13.99 7.27
C LYS A 119 -16.63 15.27 6.44
N PHE A 120 -15.67 15.41 5.54
CA PHE A 120 -15.56 16.63 4.74
C PHE A 120 -16.61 16.71 3.62
N GLY A 121 -17.02 15.56 3.08
CA GLY A 121 -18.10 15.46 2.10
C GLY A 121 -19.48 15.75 2.70
N GLU A 122 -19.74 15.35 3.95
CA GLU A 122 -20.99 15.67 4.67
C GLU A 122 -21.12 17.17 5.02
N ASN A 123 -20.00 17.91 5.06
CA ASN A 123 -19.96 19.34 5.40
C ASN A 123 -19.88 20.26 4.16
N LYS A 124 -20.09 19.73 2.95
CA LYS A 124 -20.12 20.45 1.68
C LYS A 124 -21.46 20.29 1.00
#